data_AF-A0AAD7ATS4-F1
#
_entry.id   AF-A0AAD7ATS4-F1
#
_cell.length_a   1.000
_cell.length_b   1.000
_cell.length_c   1.000
_cell.angle_alpha   90.00
_cell.angle_beta   90.00
_cell.angle_gamma   90.00
#
_symmetry.space_group_name_H-M   'P 1'
#
loop_
_entity.id
_entity.type
_entity.pdbx_description
1 polymer ?
#
loop_
_entity_poly.entity_id
_entity_poly.type
_entity_poly.pdbx_seq_one_letter_code
_entity_poly.pdbx_strand_id
1 'polypeptide(L)'
;MSGEAKRINLLVDLELQLNAKAGAFPSNFLLRPPPQVLLGTKLVSTSLGMYRNPHDPNNRRKPHTQRERLKDPSLDYAAGSTTVLYSTAEILTWATIDKRDVILVYGNAHEIHETVFKFLSTIPAAAVVSGTGTIKTKVLAGNSLVLQYQTTGQTVVQVGNMLLYILGMFFDRANAYEFWVLHPAATGAFAQSSTQNPILVKGGYLLRSVSTTSGTLALTGDLNSTTPVSFEIIAPAAFQAVTSNGVGLKLTKTRYGTLTAQKTPTLPAVTIPNLAALKWKTTDSLPEIQPQYFDALWTVVDHETTVNPAPPNTTVVLYAGDYGFHTENILWRGHFNTTGAEKGFAAELQGGSAFGFSVWLDTTFLGLWNGDSVTSVFNQSFPFATALRKGSTHVLTILQDHMGNEENWWAAGDAFKTPHGILSYSFPGSVATTVSVWKVAGNLGGESYADHLRGPLNEGGLFAERQGWHLPGFDDAAWAVGALTQGIAHAGVAFYRTSFTLNIPAGVDYPLALVLINSTTNPHFRAQLYVNGWQFGKYVNHIGPQTSFPVPQGILNYNGVNTLGVSLWAADAAGARLDSLALKLTAKVESSMAPVVNQPAAAWVKRPGAF
;
A
#
# COMPACT_ATOMS: atom_id res chain seq x y z
N MET A 1 -14.25 -57.06 -3.64
CA MET A 1 -13.28 -57.78 -4.49
C MET A 1 -12.46 -56.75 -5.24
N SER A 2 -11.13 -56.89 -5.13
CA SER A 2 -10.04 -56.19 -5.84
C SER A 2 -10.13 -54.66 -5.98
N GLY A 3 -9.48 -53.97 -5.03
CA GLY A 3 -8.85 -52.69 -5.31
C GLY A 3 -7.43 -52.93 -5.83
N GLU A 4 -7.17 -52.52 -7.07
CA GLU A 4 -5.82 -52.33 -7.61
C GLU A 4 -5.67 -50.85 -7.99
N ALA A 5 -5.12 -50.06 -7.08
CA ALA A 5 -4.61 -48.74 -7.41
C ALA A 5 -3.19 -48.91 -7.97
N LYS A 6 -3.05 -48.83 -9.30
CA LYS A 6 -1.76 -48.68 -9.97
C LYS A 6 -1.07 -47.42 -9.43
N ARG A 7 0.01 -47.59 -8.68
CA ARG A 7 0.97 -46.53 -8.37
C ARG A 7 1.74 -46.19 -9.65
N ILE A 8 1.45 -45.05 -10.24
CA ILE A 8 2.33 -44.42 -11.22
C ILE A 8 3.47 -43.77 -10.42
N ASN A 9 4.69 -44.31 -10.55
CA ASN A 9 5.89 -43.66 -10.06
C ASN A 9 6.20 -42.48 -11.01
N LEU A 10 5.83 -41.27 -10.63
CA LEU A 10 6.42 -40.06 -11.22
C LEU A 10 7.78 -39.84 -10.53
N LEU A 11 8.87 -40.20 -11.21
CA LEU A 11 10.18 -39.60 -10.96
C LEU A 11 10.08 -38.14 -11.42
N VAL A 12 10.25 -37.20 -10.50
CA VAL A 12 10.42 -35.78 -10.82
C VAL A 12 11.82 -35.41 -10.37
N ASP A 13 12.65 -35.03 -11.33
CA ASP A 13 14.00 -34.52 -11.11
C ASP A 13 13.98 -33.26 -10.24
N LEU A 14 14.73 -33.29 -9.14
CA LEU A 14 15.10 -32.10 -8.37
C LEU A 14 16.26 -31.42 -9.09
N GLU A 15 16.04 -30.23 -9.63
CA GLU A 15 17.08 -29.39 -10.22
C GLU A 15 18.05 -28.92 -9.11
N LEU A 16 19.13 -29.67 -8.95
CA LEU A 16 20.33 -29.24 -8.25
C LEU A 16 21.09 -28.27 -9.18
N GLN A 17 21.16 -26.97 -8.84
CA GLN A 17 22.11 -26.08 -9.50
C GLN A 17 23.54 -26.43 -9.07
N LEU A 18 24.13 -27.42 -9.75
CA LEU A 18 25.50 -27.87 -9.56
C LEU A 18 26.40 -27.15 -10.55
N ASN A 19 27.31 -26.31 -10.05
CA ASN A 19 28.44 -25.85 -10.83
C ASN A 19 29.73 -26.32 -10.17
N ALA A 20 30.42 -27.26 -10.83
CA ALA A 20 31.63 -27.93 -10.30
C ALA A 20 32.82 -26.98 -10.03
N LYS A 21 32.72 -25.70 -10.39
CA LYS A 21 33.77 -24.68 -10.16
C LYS A 21 33.29 -23.37 -9.54
N ALA A 22 31.98 -23.18 -9.30
CA ALA A 22 31.42 -21.86 -8.90
C ALA A 22 30.46 -21.89 -7.68
N GLY A 23 30.46 -22.98 -6.90
CA GLY A 23 29.58 -23.17 -5.73
C GLY A 23 28.26 -23.85 -6.09
N ALA A 24 27.57 -24.36 -5.06
CA ALA A 24 26.25 -25.01 -5.20
C ALA A 24 25.29 -24.56 -4.10
N PHE A 25 24.00 -24.47 -4.43
CA PHE A 25 22.92 -24.06 -3.53
C PHE A 25 21.82 -25.14 -3.49
N PRO A 26 21.90 -26.14 -2.60
CA PRO A 26 20.79 -27.07 -2.38
C PRO A 26 19.61 -26.38 -1.67
N SER A 27 18.49 -26.20 -2.35
CA SER A 27 17.27 -25.71 -1.70
C SER A 27 16.55 -26.82 -0.92
N ASN A 28 16.16 -26.54 0.33
CA ASN A 28 15.49 -27.52 1.19
C ASN A 28 13.96 -27.42 1.13
N PHE A 29 13.32 -28.16 0.21
CA PHE A 29 11.85 -28.32 0.21
C PHE A 29 11.37 -29.40 1.21
N LEU A 30 10.25 -29.13 1.88
CA LEU A 30 9.43 -30.14 2.55
C LEU A 30 8.43 -30.70 1.53
N LEU A 31 8.38 -32.03 1.37
CA LEU A 31 7.57 -32.72 0.35
C LEU A 31 6.04 -32.75 0.60
N ARG A 32 5.52 -32.06 1.64
CA ARG A 32 4.08 -31.83 1.94
C ARG A 32 3.92 -31.03 3.26
N PRO A 33 3.01 -30.03 3.37
CA PRO A 33 2.69 -29.40 4.66
C PRO A 33 1.44 -30.03 5.32
N PRO A 34 1.29 -30.14 6.66
CA PRO A 34 2.13 -30.78 7.69
C PRO A 34 1.34 -31.98 8.36
N PRO A 35 1.75 -32.67 9.48
CA PRO A 35 2.34 -32.15 10.72
C PRO A 35 3.73 -32.70 11.11
N GLN A 36 4.56 -31.78 11.61
CA GLN A 36 5.50 -31.95 12.73
C GLN A 36 6.48 -33.15 12.74
N VAL A 37 7.40 -33.28 11.77
CA VAL A 37 8.71 -33.93 12.03
C VAL A 37 9.78 -33.35 11.08
N LEU A 38 10.81 -32.68 11.59
CA LEU A 38 12.02 -32.39 10.81
C LEU A 38 12.98 -33.59 10.92
N LEU A 39 13.23 -34.28 9.82
CA LEU A 39 14.20 -35.36 9.72
C LEU A 39 15.63 -34.83 9.93
N GLY A 40 16.34 -35.45 10.87
CA GLY A 40 17.74 -35.19 11.17
C GLY A 40 18.67 -35.94 10.22
N THR A 41 19.77 -35.27 9.85
CA THR A 41 20.88 -35.69 8.95
C THR A 41 20.63 -35.57 7.44
N LYS A 42 21.49 -34.79 6.76
CA LYS A 42 21.63 -34.78 5.31
C LYS A 42 23.10 -35.01 4.92
N LEU A 43 23.31 -35.75 3.84
CA LEU A 43 24.59 -35.82 3.12
C LEU A 43 24.67 -34.59 2.22
N VAL A 44 25.79 -33.88 2.25
CA VAL A 44 26.04 -32.72 1.39
C VAL A 44 27.33 -32.94 0.62
N SER A 45 27.31 -32.72 -0.69
CA SER A 45 28.46 -32.88 -1.59
C SER A 45 29.23 -31.57 -1.71
N THR A 46 30.54 -31.60 -1.46
CA THR A 46 31.44 -30.44 -1.58
C THR A 46 32.62 -30.78 -2.50
N SER A 47 33.45 -29.80 -2.83
CA SER A 47 34.71 -29.97 -3.57
C SER A 47 35.71 -30.92 -2.91
N LEU A 48 35.51 -31.26 -1.62
CA LEU A 48 36.33 -32.22 -0.88
C LEU A 48 35.66 -33.60 -0.69
N GLY A 49 34.46 -33.81 -1.26
CA GLY A 49 33.68 -35.05 -1.14
C GLY A 49 32.36 -34.88 -0.38
N MET A 50 31.71 -36.00 -0.03
CA MET A 50 30.45 -36.01 0.72
C MET A 50 30.67 -35.91 2.23
N TYR A 51 29.96 -34.98 2.89
CA TYR A 51 29.97 -34.79 4.34
C TYR A 51 28.58 -35.06 4.95
N ARG A 52 28.54 -35.57 6.19
CA ARG A 52 27.31 -35.63 6.99
C ARG A 52 27.13 -34.33 7.75
N ASN A 53 25.93 -33.77 7.69
CA ASN A 53 25.55 -32.55 8.39
C ASN A 53 24.47 -32.84 9.46
N PRO A 54 24.68 -32.51 10.75
CA PRO A 54 25.93 -32.03 11.34
C PRO A 54 26.99 -33.16 11.45
N HIS A 55 28.27 -32.79 11.52
CA HIS A 55 29.37 -33.77 11.58
C HIS A 55 29.44 -34.51 12.93
N ASP A 56 28.88 -33.96 14.02
CA ASP A 56 28.79 -34.63 15.33
C ASP A 56 27.49 -35.45 15.47
N PRO A 57 27.57 -36.80 15.57
CA PRO A 57 26.41 -37.68 15.66
C PRO A 57 25.65 -37.62 17.01
N ASN A 58 26.18 -36.96 18.04
CA ASN A 58 25.56 -36.93 19.38
C ASN A 58 24.42 -35.90 19.53
N ASN A 59 24.12 -35.11 18.50
CA ASN A 59 23.18 -34.00 18.58
C ASN A 59 21.74 -34.38 18.11
N ARG A 60 21.12 -35.37 18.77
CA ARG A 60 19.70 -35.72 18.56
C ARG A 60 18.81 -34.54 19.02
N ARG A 61 18.06 -33.92 18.11
CA ARG A 61 17.16 -32.78 18.40
C ARG A 61 15.99 -33.20 19.32
N LYS A 62 15.60 -32.33 20.27
CA LYS A 62 14.21 -32.21 20.74
C LYS A 62 13.50 -31.19 19.84
N PRO A 63 12.25 -31.42 19.39
CA PRO A 63 11.55 -30.50 18.49
C PRO A 63 11.01 -29.28 19.26
N HIS A 64 11.29 -28.07 18.79
CA HIS A 64 10.46 -26.90 19.07
C HIS A 64 9.56 -26.64 17.85
N THR A 65 8.28 -26.43 18.12
CA THR A 65 7.24 -26.15 17.13
C THR A 65 7.38 -24.71 16.60
N GLN A 66 8.06 -24.52 15.48
CA GLN A 66 7.94 -23.27 14.70
C GLN A 66 7.85 -23.52 13.19
N ARG A 67 7.10 -22.63 12.55
CA ARG A 67 6.51 -22.70 11.20
C ARG A 67 7.54 -22.87 10.07
N GLU A 68 7.03 -23.43 8.96
CA GLU A 68 7.70 -23.70 7.68
C GLU A 68 8.52 -22.51 7.17
N ARG A 69 9.85 -22.69 7.03
CA ARG A 69 10.72 -21.79 6.28
C ARG A 69 11.85 -22.56 5.58
N LEU A 70 12.10 -22.18 4.34
CA LEU A 70 13.18 -22.65 3.46
C LEU A 70 14.53 -22.17 4.03
N LYS A 71 15.56 -23.03 4.01
CA LYS A 71 16.95 -22.69 4.33
C LYS A 71 17.84 -23.31 3.28
N ASP A 72 18.67 -22.51 2.63
CA ASP A 72 19.54 -22.96 1.54
C ASP A 72 20.99 -23.01 2.03
N PRO A 73 21.52 -24.19 2.40
CA PRO A 73 22.94 -24.34 2.70
C PRO A 73 23.78 -23.89 1.51
N SER A 74 24.79 -23.07 1.74
CA SER A 74 25.79 -22.72 0.74
C SER A 74 26.86 -23.83 0.66
N LEU A 75 27.39 -24.11 -0.53
CA LEU A 75 28.48 -25.06 -0.75
C LEU A 75 29.59 -24.45 -1.60
N ASP A 76 30.85 -24.62 -1.17
CA ASP A 76 32.05 -24.07 -1.84
C ASP A 76 31.91 -22.58 -2.20
N TYR A 77 31.32 -21.82 -1.30
CA TYR A 77 30.97 -20.41 -1.50
C TYR A 77 32.20 -19.52 -1.27
N ALA A 78 32.59 -18.76 -2.29
CA ALA A 78 33.69 -17.80 -2.18
C ALA A 78 33.19 -16.49 -1.55
N ALA A 79 33.79 -16.13 -0.41
CA ALA A 79 33.57 -14.88 0.30
C ALA A 79 34.90 -14.13 0.41
N GLY A 80 35.22 -13.34 -0.61
CA GLY A 80 36.52 -12.67 -0.75
C GLY A 80 37.62 -13.67 -1.04
N SER A 81 38.66 -13.68 -0.20
CA SER A 81 39.72 -14.69 -0.26
C SER A 81 39.38 -15.99 0.50
N THR A 82 38.29 -15.98 1.27
CA THR A 82 37.86 -17.09 2.10
C THR A 82 36.90 -18.00 1.33
N THR A 83 37.08 -19.32 1.49
CA THR A 83 36.11 -20.32 0.97
C THR A 83 35.30 -20.90 2.11
N VAL A 84 33.98 -20.73 2.06
CA VAL A 84 33.00 -21.39 2.94
C VAL A 84 32.63 -22.72 2.28
N LEU A 85 33.16 -23.83 2.80
CA LEU A 85 32.85 -25.16 2.29
C LEU A 85 31.38 -25.50 2.43
N TYR A 86 30.83 -25.24 3.62
CA TYR A 86 29.40 -25.15 3.82
C TYR A 86 29.03 -24.30 5.02
N SER A 87 27.81 -23.79 5.03
CA SER A 87 27.18 -23.21 6.20
C SER A 87 25.75 -23.70 6.36
N THR A 88 25.36 -24.04 7.58
CA THR A 88 23.95 -24.26 7.93
C THR A 88 23.26 -23.01 8.43
N ALA A 89 24.01 -21.95 8.74
CA ALA A 89 23.48 -20.62 8.91
C ALA A 89 23.34 -19.99 7.51
N GLU A 90 22.38 -19.09 7.36
CA GLU A 90 22.22 -18.36 6.11
C GLU A 90 23.28 -17.25 6.04
N ILE A 91 23.89 -17.04 4.88
CA ILE A 91 24.84 -15.95 4.67
C ILE A 91 24.02 -14.70 4.31
N LEU A 92 24.09 -13.66 5.15
CA LEU A 92 23.45 -12.36 4.86
C LEU A 92 24.21 -11.62 3.76
N THR A 93 25.51 -11.45 3.96
CA THR A 93 26.41 -10.73 3.05
C THR A 93 27.86 -11.01 3.44
N TRP A 94 28.80 -10.58 2.60
CA TRP A 94 30.21 -10.53 2.91
C TRP A 94 30.90 -9.37 2.18
N ALA A 95 32.05 -8.93 2.69
CA ALA A 95 32.88 -7.90 2.07
C ALA A 95 34.35 -8.10 2.44
N THR A 96 35.27 -7.71 1.56
CA THR A 96 36.71 -7.65 1.88
C THR A 96 37.10 -6.20 2.18
N ILE A 97 37.32 -5.88 3.46
CA ILE A 97 37.62 -4.51 3.92
C ILE A 97 39.03 -4.49 4.48
N ASP A 98 39.91 -3.65 3.94
CA ASP A 98 41.34 -3.61 4.27
C ASP A 98 42.03 -4.99 4.20
N LYS A 99 41.75 -5.74 3.12
CA LYS A 99 42.21 -7.12 2.90
C LYS A 99 41.71 -8.14 3.94
N ARG A 100 40.78 -7.75 4.81
CA ARG A 100 40.14 -8.61 5.81
C ARG A 100 38.76 -9.01 5.33
N ASP A 101 38.50 -10.31 5.23
CA ASP A 101 37.17 -10.81 4.85
C ASP A 101 36.23 -10.68 6.05
N VAL A 102 35.06 -10.08 5.83
CA VAL A 102 33.99 -9.92 6.80
C VAL A 102 32.78 -10.68 6.28
N ILE A 103 32.32 -11.70 7.02
CA ILE A 103 31.22 -12.58 6.62
C ILE A 103 30.13 -12.48 7.67
N LEU A 104 28.89 -12.19 7.25
CA LEU A 104 27.74 -12.11 8.13
C LEU A 104 26.86 -13.33 7.89
N VAL A 105 26.64 -14.11 8.93
CA VAL A 105 25.74 -15.26 8.94
C VAL A 105 24.63 -15.06 9.95
N TYR A 106 23.45 -15.60 9.66
CA TYR A 106 22.30 -15.48 10.55
C TYR A 106 21.51 -16.78 10.67
N GLY A 107 20.70 -16.82 11.73
CA GLY A 107 19.72 -17.87 12.00
C GLY A 107 18.75 -17.41 13.07
N ASN A 108 17.68 -18.18 13.29
CA ASN A 108 16.73 -17.82 14.34
C ASN A 108 17.41 -17.92 15.71
N ALA A 109 16.91 -17.15 16.68
CA ALA A 109 17.42 -17.22 18.03
C ALA A 109 17.43 -18.67 18.57
N HIS A 110 18.53 -19.03 19.21
CA HIS A 110 18.84 -20.31 19.82
C HIS A 110 18.99 -21.50 18.86
N GLU A 111 19.05 -21.27 17.55
CA GLU A 111 19.40 -22.32 16.59
C GLU A 111 20.89 -22.65 16.66
N ILE A 112 21.21 -23.95 16.53
CA ILE A 112 22.58 -24.44 16.44
C ILE A 112 22.97 -24.54 14.97
N HIS A 113 24.06 -23.89 14.62
CA HIS A 113 24.61 -23.87 13.28
C HIS A 113 26.05 -24.36 13.25
N GLU A 114 26.49 -24.73 12.05
CA GLU A 114 27.83 -25.19 11.74
C GLU A 114 28.25 -24.53 10.44
N THR A 115 29.41 -23.89 10.45
CA THR A 115 30.03 -23.28 9.26
C THR A 115 31.46 -23.79 9.15
N VAL A 116 31.85 -24.20 7.95
CA VAL A 116 33.16 -24.78 7.67
C VAL A 116 33.91 -23.91 6.67
N PHE A 117 35.11 -23.51 7.05
CA PHE A 117 36.01 -22.69 6.23
C PHE A 117 37.18 -23.53 5.74
N LYS A 118 37.57 -23.36 4.47
CA LYS A 118 38.78 -23.97 3.90
C LYS A 118 39.89 -22.94 3.82
N PHE A 119 41.08 -23.34 4.26
CA PHE A 119 42.30 -22.53 4.19
C PHE A 119 43.31 -23.16 3.23
N LEU A 120 44.09 -22.33 2.53
CA LEU A 120 45.11 -22.81 1.60
C LEU A 120 46.34 -23.38 2.31
N SER A 121 46.58 -23.00 3.56
CA SER A 121 47.75 -23.40 4.35
C SER A 121 47.39 -23.61 5.82
N THR A 122 48.15 -23.04 6.76
CA THR A 122 47.94 -23.19 8.21
C THR A 122 46.56 -22.67 8.62
N ILE A 123 45.85 -23.45 9.44
CA ILE A 123 44.54 -23.08 9.96
C ILE A 123 44.71 -22.09 11.13
N PRO A 124 44.17 -20.86 11.03
CA PRO A 124 44.25 -19.89 12.13
C PRO A 124 43.39 -20.31 13.33
N ALA A 125 43.77 -19.87 14.52
CA ALA A 125 42.91 -20.01 15.70
C ALA A 125 41.65 -19.13 15.55
N ALA A 126 40.51 -19.64 16.03
CA ALA A 126 39.27 -18.89 16.12
C ALA A 126 39.06 -18.37 17.55
N ALA A 127 38.74 -17.09 17.69
CA ALA A 127 38.50 -16.46 18.99
C ALA A 127 37.26 -15.58 18.96
N VAL A 128 36.44 -15.64 20.00
CA VAL A 128 35.29 -14.74 20.16
C VAL A 128 35.81 -13.37 20.58
N VAL A 129 35.66 -12.40 19.68
CA VAL A 129 36.09 -11.01 19.84
C VAL A 129 34.93 -10.04 20.07
N SER A 130 33.68 -10.49 20.10
CA SER A 130 32.56 -9.70 20.66
C SER A 130 31.34 -10.58 20.91
N GLY A 131 30.45 -10.14 21.79
CA GLY A 131 29.24 -10.87 22.16
C GLY A 131 29.46 -11.94 23.22
N THR A 132 28.38 -12.63 23.58
CA THR A 132 28.34 -13.67 24.62
C THR A 132 28.23 -15.08 24.06
N GLY A 133 28.16 -15.23 22.73
CA GLY A 133 28.11 -16.53 22.07
C GLY A 133 29.39 -17.32 22.30
N THR A 134 29.25 -18.64 22.32
CA THR A 134 30.37 -19.57 22.39
C THR A 134 30.53 -20.30 21.06
N ILE A 135 31.77 -20.68 20.75
CA ILE A 135 32.10 -21.48 19.58
C ILE A 135 32.77 -22.77 20.00
N LYS A 136 32.50 -23.85 19.26
CA LYS A 136 33.28 -25.08 19.30
C LYS A 136 34.00 -25.22 17.97
N THR A 137 35.30 -25.56 18.03
CA THR A 137 36.15 -25.67 16.84
C THR A 137 36.61 -27.10 16.63
N LYS A 138 36.62 -27.56 15.37
CA LYS A 138 37.23 -28.84 14.99
C LYS A 138 37.98 -28.68 13.67
N VAL A 139 39.19 -29.22 13.59
CA VAL A 139 39.97 -29.26 12.34
C VAL A 139 39.67 -30.57 11.61
N LEU A 140 39.44 -30.48 10.30
CA LEU A 140 39.27 -31.61 9.40
C LEU A 140 40.42 -31.70 8.38
N ALA A 141 40.52 -32.83 7.69
CA ALA A 141 41.44 -33.01 6.57
C ALA A 141 41.21 -31.96 5.46
N GLY A 142 42.26 -31.64 4.69
CA GLY A 142 42.19 -30.63 3.64
C GLY A 142 42.15 -29.19 4.16
N ASN A 143 42.84 -28.91 5.28
CA ASN A 143 42.99 -27.59 5.89
C ASN A 143 41.66 -26.87 6.17
N SER A 144 40.69 -27.61 6.72
CA SER A 144 39.33 -27.11 6.96
C SER A 144 39.03 -26.93 8.45
N LEU A 145 38.44 -25.78 8.82
CA LEU A 145 38.03 -25.44 10.18
C LEU A 145 36.51 -25.44 10.29
N VAL A 146 35.98 -26.29 11.16
CA VAL A 146 34.57 -26.32 11.54
C VAL A 146 34.36 -25.40 12.73
N LEU A 147 33.41 -24.48 12.62
CA LEU A 147 32.87 -23.70 13.73
C LEU A 147 31.42 -24.10 13.96
N GLN A 148 31.13 -24.64 15.15
CA GLN A 148 29.77 -24.85 15.63
C GLN A 148 29.42 -23.79 16.66
N TYR A 149 28.24 -23.20 16.54
CA TYR A 149 27.79 -22.09 17.38
C TYR A 149 26.27 -22.05 17.51
N GLN A 150 25.79 -21.27 18.46
CA GLN A 150 24.38 -20.98 18.63
C GLN A 150 24.11 -19.49 18.38
N THR A 151 23.01 -19.16 17.70
CA THR A 151 22.60 -17.79 17.38
C THR A 151 21.82 -17.17 18.53
N THR A 152 22.43 -16.35 19.39
CA THR A 152 21.74 -15.75 20.57
C THR A 152 21.73 -14.22 20.61
N GLY A 153 22.32 -13.57 19.62
CA GLY A 153 22.51 -12.12 19.53
C GLY A 153 23.53 -11.81 18.43
N GLN A 154 24.29 -10.73 18.54
CA GLN A 154 25.49 -10.54 17.71
C GLN A 154 26.72 -11.11 18.43
N THR A 155 27.37 -12.07 17.81
CA THR A 155 28.69 -12.58 18.23
C THR A 155 29.68 -12.41 17.09
N VAL A 156 30.85 -11.84 17.37
CA VAL A 156 31.89 -11.63 16.37
C VAL A 156 33.04 -12.57 16.70
N VAL A 157 33.41 -13.40 15.72
CA VAL A 157 34.49 -14.38 15.83
C VAL A 157 35.60 -13.98 14.87
N GLN A 158 36.82 -13.83 15.37
CA GLN A 158 38.01 -13.60 14.55
C GLN A 158 38.68 -14.94 14.23
N VAL A 159 38.98 -15.18 12.96
CA VAL A 159 39.72 -16.35 12.48
C VAL A 159 40.83 -15.86 11.57
N GLY A 160 42.05 -15.72 12.08
CA GLY A 160 43.15 -15.09 11.35
C GLY A 160 42.79 -13.67 10.88
N ASN A 161 42.77 -13.46 9.56
CA ASN A 161 42.38 -12.20 8.92
C ASN A 161 40.93 -12.20 8.41
N MET A 162 40.04 -12.97 9.04
CA MET A 162 38.60 -12.98 8.78
C MET A 162 37.82 -12.61 10.04
N LEU A 163 36.72 -11.86 9.88
CA LEU A 163 35.69 -11.70 10.90
C LEU A 163 34.40 -12.40 10.47
N LEU A 164 33.90 -13.30 11.32
CA LEU A 164 32.59 -13.92 11.18
C LEU A 164 31.61 -13.28 12.18
N TYR A 165 30.56 -12.64 11.67
CA TYR A 165 29.44 -12.13 12.46
C TYR A 165 28.34 -13.17 12.49
N ILE A 166 28.05 -13.69 13.67
CA ILE A 166 26.95 -14.62 13.93
C ILE A 166 25.78 -13.80 14.49
N LEU A 167 24.68 -13.75 13.75
CA LEU A 167 23.53 -12.90 14.03
C LEU A 167 22.29 -13.74 14.38
N GLY A 168 21.83 -13.63 15.63
CA GLY A 168 20.58 -14.20 16.08
C GLY A 168 19.40 -13.29 15.78
N MET A 169 18.37 -13.86 15.15
CA MET A 169 17.10 -13.20 14.88
C MET A 169 16.08 -13.53 15.97
N PHE A 170 15.74 -12.52 16.78
CA PHE A 170 14.54 -12.58 17.62
C PHE A 170 13.37 -11.94 16.88
N PHE A 171 12.15 -12.39 17.15
CA PHE A 171 10.94 -11.80 16.58
C PHE A 171 10.79 -10.30 16.93
N ASP A 172 11.40 -9.85 18.02
CA ASP A 172 11.33 -8.48 18.58
C ASP A 172 12.69 -7.74 18.60
N ARG A 173 13.81 -8.41 18.28
CA ARG A 173 15.16 -7.83 18.20
C ARG A 173 15.93 -8.43 17.04
N ALA A 174 16.04 -7.69 15.95
CA ALA A 174 16.59 -8.23 14.73
C ALA A 174 18.00 -7.70 14.45
N ASN A 175 19.01 -8.38 15.01
CA ASN A 175 20.41 -8.05 14.74
C ASN A 175 20.73 -8.07 13.24
N ALA A 176 20.18 -9.02 12.47
CA ALA A 176 20.42 -9.13 11.04
C ALA A 176 19.65 -8.08 10.21
N TYR A 177 18.41 -7.74 10.59
CA TYR A 177 17.62 -6.74 9.84
C TYR A 177 18.15 -5.31 10.01
N GLU A 178 18.99 -5.06 11.01
CA GLU A 178 19.62 -3.77 11.22
C GLU A 178 20.90 -3.55 10.40
N PHE A 179 21.36 -4.55 9.62
CA PHE A 179 22.54 -4.39 8.76
C PHE A 179 22.17 -3.87 7.37
N TRP A 180 22.90 -2.84 6.94
CA TRP A 180 22.82 -2.23 5.63
C TRP A 180 24.12 -2.45 4.87
N VAL A 181 23.99 -2.76 3.58
CA VAL A 181 25.10 -2.91 2.64
C VAL A 181 25.10 -1.68 1.75
N LEU A 182 26.03 -0.76 2.00
CA LEU A 182 26.10 0.53 1.32
C LEU A 182 27.29 0.57 0.39
N HIS A 183 27.06 0.79 -0.90
CA HIS A 183 28.13 0.98 -1.86
C HIS A 183 28.38 2.48 -2.04
N PRO A 184 29.64 2.96 -1.87
CA PRO A 184 29.99 4.30 -2.29
C PRO A 184 29.65 4.50 -3.77
N ALA A 185 29.07 5.65 -4.10
CA ALA A 185 28.61 5.94 -5.45
C ALA A 185 29.75 5.76 -6.48
N ALA A 186 29.55 4.86 -7.44
CA ALA A 186 30.39 4.80 -8.63
C ALA A 186 29.96 5.91 -9.63
N THR A 187 30.79 6.22 -10.63
CA THR A 187 30.44 7.16 -11.69
C THR A 187 29.81 6.42 -12.89
N GLY A 188 28.95 7.10 -13.66
CA GLY A 188 28.33 6.57 -14.88
C GLY A 188 26.98 5.87 -14.69
N ALA A 189 26.46 5.27 -15.77
CA ALA A 189 25.08 4.74 -15.86
C ALA A 189 24.76 3.58 -14.89
N PHE A 190 25.78 3.00 -14.25
CA PHE A 190 25.66 1.89 -13.29
C PHE A 190 26.26 2.24 -11.92
N ALA A 191 26.21 3.52 -11.52
CA ALA A 191 26.69 4.02 -10.23
C ALA A 191 26.20 3.20 -9.00
N GLN A 192 25.01 2.60 -9.13
CA GLN A 192 24.34 1.77 -8.12
C GLN A 192 24.75 0.28 -8.17
N SER A 193 25.44 -0.17 -9.22
CA SER A 193 25.93 -1.54 -9.40
C SER A 193 27.45 -1.61 -9.20
N SER A 194 27.94 -0.94 -8.18
CA SER A 194 29.36 -0.92 -7.86
C SER A 194 29.83 -2.32 -7.47
N THR A 195 30.85 -2.82 -8.16
CA THR A 195 31.56 -4.06 -7.79
C THR A 195 32.64 -3.81 -6.72
N GLN A 196 32.76 -2.58 -6.21
CA GLN A 196 33.67 -2.30 -5.11
C GLN A 196 33.13 -2.87 -3.80
N ASN A 197 34.05 -3.16 -2.88
CA ASN A 197 33.70 -3.62 -1.53
C ASN A 197 32.75 -2.62 -0.86
N PRO A 198 31.62 -3.09 -0.32
CA PRO A 198 30.67 -2.22 0.35
C PRO A 198 31.19 -1.75 1.72
N ILE A 199 30.52 -0.74 2.24
CA ILE A 199 30.53 -0.36 3.64
C ILE A 199 29.36 -1.09 4.30
N LEU A 200 29.64 -1.87 5.35
CA LEU A 200 28.58 -2.52 6.11
C LEU A 200 28.28 -1.68 7.34
N VAL A 201 27.01 -1.37 7.58
CA VAL A 201 26.59 -0.58 8.73
C VAL A 201 25.45 -1.26 9.45
N LYS A 202 25.61 -1.53 10.74
CA LYS A 202 24.51 -1.90 11.62
C LYS A 202 23.88 -0.65 12.23
N GLY A 203 22.56 -0.58 12.26
CA GLY A 203 21.77 0.47 12.91
C GLY A 203 20.95 1.30 11.94
N GLY A 204 20.23 2.29 12.47
CA GLY A 204 19.29 3.11 11.71
C GLY A 204 17.99 2.38 11.35
N TYR A 205 16.98 3.14 10.93
CA TYR A 205 15.72 2.58 10.41
C TYR A 205 15.83 2.26 8.92
N LEU A 206 16.49 3.15 8.17
CA LEU A 206 16.84 2.98 6.76
C LEU A 206 18.14 3.72 6.50
N LEU A 207 19.16 3.08 5.93
CA LEU A 207 20.32 3.80 5.40
C LEU A 207 20.21 3.84 3.88
N ARG A 208 20.13 5.05 3.34
CA ARG A 208 19.84 5.29 1.92
C ARG A 208 21.10 5.24 1.07
N SER A 209 22.16 5.91 1.54
CA SER A 209 23.39 6.02 0.77
C SER A 209 24.60 6.29 1.67
N VAL A 210 25.77 6.06 1.08
CA VAL A 210 27.06 6.47 1.63
C VAL A 210 27.83 7.24 0.56
N SER A 211 28.46 8.34 0.96
CA SER A 211 29.43 9.04 0.13
C SER A 211 30.77 9.16 0.86
N THR A 212 31.85 9.22 0.08
CA THR A 212 33.22 9.27 0.60
C THR A 212 33.90 10.53 0.09
N THR A 213 34.49 11.31 1.00
CA THR A 213 35.21 12.54 0.63
C THR A 213 36.35 12.75 1.61
N SER A 214 37.58 12.82 1.12
CA SER A 214 38.78 13.19 1.90
C SER A 214 38.90 12.52 3.27
N GLY A 215 38.75 11.20 3.35
CA GLY A 215 38.85 10.44 4.61
C GLY A 215 37.62 10.54 5.53
N THR A 216 36.52 11.13 5.05
CA THR A 216 35.22 11.17 5.72
C THR A 216 34.22 10.26 5.01
N LEU A 217 33.44 9.53 5.80
CA LEU A 217 32.33 8.70 5.36
C LEU A 217 31.00 9.37 5.75
N ALA A 218 30.21 9.79 4.78
CA ALA A 218 28.94 10.46 5.02
C ALA A 218 27.77 9.49 4.80
N LEU A 219 27.10 9.12 5.88
CA LEU A 219 25.89 8.31 5.88
C LEU A 219 24.67 9.21 5.75
N THR A 220 23.77 8.85 4.83
CA THR A 220 22.43 9.45 4.76
C THR A 220 21.40 8.37 5.03
N GLY A 221 20.48 8.64 5.95
CA GLY A 221 19.43 7.72 6.26
C GLY A 221 18.38 8.30 7.20
N ASP A 222 17.53 7.41 7.67
CA ASP A 222 16.32 7.75 8.39
C ASP A 222 16.34 7.02 9.73
N LEU A 223 15.87 7.72 10.78
CA LEU A 223 15.86 7.24 12.16
C LEU A 223 14.46 7.43 12.75
N ASN A 224 13.84 6.36 13.24
CA ASN A 224 12.46 6.35 13.74
C ASN A 224 12.35 6.14 15.26
N SER A 225 13.40 6.47 16.02
CA SER A 225 13.47 6.28 17.48
C SER A 225 13.54 7.60 18.22
N THR A 226 12.98 7.66 19.43
CA THR A 226 13.17 8.79 20.37
C THR A 226 14.39 8.59 21.28
N THR A 227 15.02 7.42 21.24
CA THR A 227 16.24 7.09 22.02
C THR A 227 17.46 7.10 21.11
N PRO A 228 18.68 7.20 21.68
CA PRO A 228 19.91 7.13 20.89
C PRO A 228 19.99 5.84 20.07
N VAL A 229 20.15 5.98 18.76
CA VAL A 229 20.41 4.88 17.83
C VAL A 229 21.90 4.60 17.83
N SER A 230 22.28 3.34 18.03
CA SER A 230 23.67 2.89 17.96
C SER A 230 24.02 2.45 16.54
N PHE A 231 25.21 2.81 16.09
CA PHE A 231 25.78 2.36 14.83
C PHE A 231 27.03 1.52 15.07
N GLU A 232 27.19 0.47 14.27
CA GLU A 232 28.48 -0.17 14.05
C GLU A 232 28.82 -0.09 12.56
N ILE A 233 29.96 0.50 12.25
CA ILE A 233 30.39 0.82 10.88
C ILE A 233 31.65 0.00 10.60
N ILE A 234 31.52 -0.85 9.59
CA ILE A 234 32.59 -1.71 9.07
C ILE A 234 33.02 -1.07 7.75
N ALA A 235 34.10 -0.32 7.81
CA ALA A 235 34.63 0.50 6.72
C ALA A 235 36.16 0.44 6.70
N PRO A 236 36.81 0.79 5.57
CA PRO A 236 38.26 0.95 5.50
C PRO A 236 38.80 1.90 6.57
N ALA A 237 39.95 1.57 7.16
CA ALA A 237 40.63 2.33 8.21
C ALA A 237 41.11 3.71 7.75
N ALA A 238 41.12 3.96 6.43
CA ALA A 238 41.37 5.27 5.85
C ALA A 238 40.30 6.32 6.24
N PHE A 239 39.09 5.88 6.61
CA PHE A 239 38.04 6.78 7.09
C PHE A 239 38.21 7.04 8.59
N GLN A 240 38.55 8.29 8.94
CA GLN A 240 38.75 8.72 10.34
C GLN A 240 37.58 9.55 10.88
N ALA A 241 36.67 9.99 10.00
CA ALA A 241 35.48 10.74 10.35
C ALA A 241 34.24 10.12 9.71
N VAL A 242 33.12 10.17 10.43
CA VAL A 242 31.82 9.73 9.92
C VAL A 242 30.79 10.81 10.23
N THR A 243 29.92 11.09 9.27
CA THR A 243 28.74 11.94 9.47
C THR A 243 27.47 11.13 9.26
N SER A 244 26.39 11.50 9.95
CA SER A 244 25.03 11.02 9.71
C SER A 244 24.12 12.21 9.44
N ASN A 245 23.53 12.26 8.25
CA ASN A 245 22.69 13.36 7.78
C ASN A 245 23.39 14.73 7.93
N GLY A 246 24.69 14.77 7.60
CA GLY A 246 25.53 15.97 7.71
C GLY A 246 26.07 16.28 9.11
N VAL A 247 25.62 15.57 10.16
CA VAL A 247 26.10 15.78 11.53
C VAL A 247 27.25 14.84 11.85
N GLY A 248 28.37 15.38 12.32
CA GLY A 248 29.54 14.58 12.74
C GLY A 248 29.23 13.66 13.91
N LEU A 249 29.68 12.40 13.81
CA LEU A 249 29.51 11.39 14.86
C LEU A 249 30.76 11.31 15.74
N LYS A 250 30.55 11.13 17.06
CA LYS A 250 31.63 10.78 17.97
C LYS A 250 31.94 9.29 17.86
N LEU A 251 33.12 8.97 17.38
CA LEU A 251 33.53 7.60 17.06
C LEU A 251 34.30 6.94 18.21
N THR A 252 34.05 5.65 18.41
CA THR A 252 34.86 4.75 19.24
C THR A 252 35.29 3.56 18.40
N LYS A 253 36.54 3.10 18.54
CA LYS A 253 37.02 1.88 17.86
C LYS A 253 36.73 0.66 18.73
N THR A 254 36.18 -0.40 18.13
CA THR A 254 36.07 -1.70 18.80
C THR A 254 37.43 -2.38 18.86
N ARG A 255 37.58 -3.40 19.73
CA ARG A 255 38.82 -4.19 19.83
C ARG A 255 39.18 -4.96 18.55
N TYR A 256 38.22 -5.10 17.64
CA TYR A 256 38.38 -5.77 16.34
C TYR A 256 38.29 -4.76 15.18
N GLY A 257 38.47 -3.47 15.45
CA GLY A 257 38.77 -2.46 14.42
C GLY A 257 37.58 -1.87 13.66
N THR A 258 36.34 -2.13 14.10
CA THR A 258 35.14 -1.42 13.58
C THR A 258 34.94 -0.11 14.33
N LEU A 259 34.17 0.80 13.74
CA LEU A 259 33.80 2.07 14.36
C LEU A 259 32.40 1.97 14.96
N THR A 260 32.20 2.48 16.16
CA THR A 260 30.87 2.62 16.78
C THR A 260 30.56 4.07 17.08
N ALA A 261 29.27 4.40 17.00
CA ALA A 261 28.75 5.72 17.27
C ALA A 261 27.34 5.63 17.83
N GLN A 262 26.85 6.73 18.40
CA GLN A 262 25.44 6.90 18.73
C GLN A 262 24.94 8.24 18.21
N LYS A 263 23.67 8.27 17.78
CA LYS A 263 22.97 9.49 17.41
C LYS A 263 21.56 9.47 17.99
N THR A 264 21.19 10.53 18.70
CA THR A 264 19.80 10.77 19.07
C THR A 264 19.10 11.43 17.89
N PRO A 265 18.01 10.86 17.38
CA PRO A 265 17.26 11.47 16.29
C PRO A 265 16.64 12.80 16.70
N THR A 266 16.64 13.77 15.79
CA THR A 266 15.95 15.05 16.00
C THR A 266 14.52 14.94 15.50
N LEU A 267 13.56 14.82 16.44
CA LEU A 267 12.13 14.66 16.14
C LEU A 267 11.34 15.81 16.80
N PRO A 268 11.28 17.01 16.20
CA PRO A 268 10.58 18.14 16.79
C PRO A 268 9.09 17.85 16.97
N ALA A 269 8.50 18.38 18.03
CA ALA A 269 7.06 18.34 18.24
C ALA A 269 6.35 19.21 17.18
N VAL A 270 5.20 18.75 16.71
CA VAL A 270 4.33 19.49 15.79
C VAL A 270 2.91 19.48 16.30
N THR A 271 2.18 20.56 16.05
CA THR A 271 0.75 20.66 16.34
C THR A 271 -0.03 20.28 15.09
N ILE A 272 -0.89 19.27 15.21
CA ILE A 272 -1.80 18.87 14.15
C ILE A 272 -3.17 19.53 14.40
N PRO A 273 -3.77 20.20 13.40
CA PRO A 273 -5.08 20.83 13.56
C PRO A 273 -6.17 19.84 13.98
N ASN A 274 -6.99 20.23 14.96
CA ASN A 274 -8.20 19.48 15.29
C ASN A 274 -9.30 19.80 14.26
N LEU A 275 -9.47 18.93 13.26
CA LEU A 275 -10.42 19.13 12.18
C LEU A 275 -11.86 19.34 12.65
N ALA A 276 -12.28 18.71 13.75
CA ALA A 276 -13.62 18.87 14.30
C ALA A 276 -13.89 20.26 14.90
N ALA A 277 -12.84 21.00 15.28
CA ALA A 277 -12.92 22.34 15.82
C ALA A 277 -12.77 23.44 14.75
N LEU A 278 -12.48 23.08 13.50
CA LEU A 278 -12.39 24.03 12.40
C LEU A 278 -13.76 24.57 12.02
N LYS A 279 -13.77 25.75 11.41
CA LYS A 279 -14.99 26.31 10.81
C LYS A 279 -15.25 25.59 9.49
N TRP A 280 -16.31 24.79 9.47
CA TRP A 280 -16.78 24.12 8.26
C TRP A 280 -17.89 24.93 7.59
N LYS A 281 -17.85 24.96 6.27
CA LYS A 281 -18.90 25.45 5.40
C LYS A 281 -19.61 24.26 4.76
N THR A 282 -20.89 24.41 4.45
CA THR A 282 -21.69 23.36 3.82
C THR A 282 -22.66 23.94 2.79
N THR A 283 -22.94 23.15 1.76
CA THR A 283 -23.93 23.44 0.72
C THR A 283 -24.55 22.14 0.21
N ASP A 284 -25.74 22.25 -0.39
CA ASP A 284 -26.36 21.17 -1.16
C ASP A 284 -25.51 20.84 -2.39
N SER A 285 -25.32 19.55 -2.65
CA SER A 285 -24.62 19.00 -3.82
C SER A 285 -25.47 17.98 -4.58
N LEU A 286 -26.79 17.98 -4.35
CA LEU A 286 -27.80 17.33 -5.18
C LEU A 286 -28.95 18.30 -5.52
N PRO A 287 -28.69 19.49 -6.09
CA PRO A 287 -29.75 20.41 -6.47
C PRO A 287 -30.72 19.84 -7.53
N GLU A 288 -30.34 18.74 -8.20
CA GLU A 288 -31.13 18.02 -9.20
C GLU A 288 -32.54 17.65 -8.72
N ILE A 289 -32.71 17.36 -7.42
CA ILE A 289 -34.01 16.96 -6.87
C ILE A 289 -34.91 18.16 -6.52
N GLN A 290 -34.47 19.39 -6.80
CA GLN A 290 -35.25 20.60 -6.53
C GLN A 290 -36.16 20.95 -7.72
N PRO A 291 -37.39 21.47 -7.49
CA PRO A 291 -38.35 21.76 -8.57
C PRO A 291 -37.84 22.78 -9.62
N GLN A 292 -36.97 23.69 -9.20
CA GLN A 292 -36.39 24.73 -10.05
C GLN A 292 -35.13 24.29 -10.82
N TYR A 293 -34.67 23.04 -10.64
CA TYR A 293 -33.47 22.57 -11.32
C TYR A 293 -33.71 22.40 -12.82
N PHE A 294 -32.75 22.86 -13.62
CA PHE A 294 -32.84 22.83 -15.07
C PHE A 294 -31.67 22.05 -15.67
N ASP A 295 -31.97 20.93 -16.31
CA ASP A 295 -31.00 19.97 -16.84
C ASP A 295 -30.75 20.11 -18.35
N ALA A 296 -31.01 21.28 -18.94
CA ALA A 296 -30.82 21.47 -20.39
C ALA A 296 -29.37 21.33 -20.87
N LEU A 297 -28.40 21.50 -19.97
CA LEU A 297 -26.97 21.35 -20.26
C LEU A 297 -26.47 19.91 -20.10
N TRP A 298 -27.31 18.99 -19.60
CA TRP A 298 -26.93 17.59 -19.45
C TRP A 298 -26.88 16.87 -20.79
N THR A 299 -26.03 15.86 -20.88
CA THR A 299 -25.95 15.00 -22.05
C THR A 299 -27.27 14.27 -22.24
N VAL A 300 -27.88 14.42 -23.43
CA VAL A 300 -29.06 13.65 -23.82
C VAL A 300 -28.63 12.22 -24.12
N VAL A 301 -29.40 11.27 -23.60
CA VAL A 301 -29.19 9.83 -23.82
C VAL A 301 -30.05 9.40 -25.00
N ASP A 302 -29.45 9.36 -26.19
CA ASP A 302 -30.12 9.09 -27.47
C ASP A 302 -29.42 8.01 -28.32
N HIS A 303 -28.41 7.33 -27.79
CA HIS A 303 -27.75 6.24 -28.51
C HIS A 303 -28.69 5.01 -28.57
N GLU A 304 -29.12 4.62 -29.75
CA GLU A 304 -29.96 3.42 -29.97
C GLU A 304 -29.12 2.12 -30.04
N THR A 305 -27.80 2.24 -30.22
CA THR A 305 -26.87 1.12 -30.35
C THR A 305 -25.60 1.38 -29.55
N THR A 306 -24.93 0.31 -29.11
CA THR A 306 -23.64 0.39 -28.40
C THR A 306 -22.60 -0.51 -29.06
N VAL A 307 -21.33 -0.15 -28.91
CA VAL A 307 -20.18 -1.02 -29.23
C VAL A 307 -19.85 -1.99 -28.10
N ASN A 308 -20.50 -1.84 -26.94
CA ASN A 308 -20.37 -2.75 -25.81
C ASN A 308 -20.91 -4.16 -26.19
N PRO A 309 -20.19 -5.25 -25.86
CA PRO A 309 -20.68 -6.60 -26.13
C PRO A 309 -21.93 -6.98 -25.34
N ALA A 310 -22.24 -6.26 -24.24
CA ALA A 310 -23.49 -6.40 -23.51
C ALA A 310 -24.61 -5.62 -24.22
N PRO A 311 -25.64 -6.29 -24.78
CA PRO A 311 -26.74 -5.60 -25.45
C PRO A 311 -27.63 -4.87 -24.43
N PRO A 312 -28.13 -3.66 -24.76
CA PRO A 312 -29.05 -2.92 -23.89
C PRO A 312 -30.42 -3.61 -23.85
N ASN A 313 -31.05 -3.63 -22.66
CA ASN A 313 -32.45 -4.07 -22.50
C ASN A 313 -33.44 -2.89 -22.52
N THR A 314 -33.00 -1.74 -23.02
CA THR A 314 -33.72 -0.47 -23.07
C THR A 314 -33.71 0.08 -24.50
N THR A 315 -34.63 0.99 -24.82
CA THR A 315 -34.75 1.56 -26.17
C THR A 315 -33.59 2.47 -26.56
N VAL A 316 -32.91 3.04 -25.55
CA VAL A 316 -31.66 3.77 -25.68
C VAL A 316 -30.64 3.16 -24.73
N VAL A 317 -29.37 3.22 -25.07
CA VAL A 317 -28.25 2.74 -24.26
C VAL A 317 -28.11 3.63 -23.04
N LEU A 318 -28.22 3.06 -21.84
CA LEU A 318 -28.08 3.74 -20.55
C LEU A 318 -26.78 3.35 -19.85
N TYR A 319 -25.69 3.26 -20.62
CA TYR A 319 -24.36 2.97 -20.12
C TYR A 319 -23.56 4.27 -20.09
N ALA A 320 -23.03 4.64 -18.93
CA ALA A 320 -22.31 5.90 -18.71
C ALA A 320 -21.12 6.05 -19.67
N GLY A 321 -20.40 4.95 -19.92
CA GLY A 321 -19.23 4.91 -20.80
C GLY A 321 -19.55 5.22 -22.27
N ASP A 322 -20.77 4.89 -22.76
CA ASP A 322 -21.19 5.26 -24.12
C ASP A 322 -21.32 6.78 -24.30
N TYR A 323 -21.43 7.54 -23.21
CA TYR A 323 -21.50 9.00 -23.19
C TYR A 323 -20.22 9.65 -22.64
N GLY A 324 -19.13 8.89 -22.52
CA GLY A 324 -17.82 9.38 -22.09
C GLY A 324 -17.65 9.59 -20.58
N PHE A 325 -18.49 8.95 -19.76
CA PHE A 325 -18.39 9.03 -18.30
C PHE A 325 -17.93 7.70 -17.69
N HIS A 326 -16.78 7.72 -17.02
CA HIS A 326 -16.04 6.49 -16.66
C HIS A 326 -15.61 6.39 -15.18
N THR A 327 -16.07 7.31 -14.33
CA THR A 327 -15.54 7.45 -12.97
C THR A 327 -16.57 7.99 -11.98
N GLU A 328 -16.42 7.58 -10.72
CA GLU A 328 -17.12 8.09 -9.53
C GLU A 328 -18.65 8.20 -9.67
N ASN A 329 -19.30 9.27 -9.22
CA ASN A 329 -20.76 9.32 -9.22
C ASN A 329 -21.32 9.62 -10.61
N ILE A 330 -22.38 8.89 -11.01
CA ILE A 330 -23.14 9.14 -12.23
C ILE A 330 -24.58 9.47 -11.84
N LEU A 331 -25.14 10.51 -12.47
CA LEU A 331 -26.52 10.88 -12.28
C LEU A 331 -27.33 10.67 -13.56
N TRP A 332 -28.52 10.11 -13.41
CA TRP A 332 -29.48 9.91 -14.50
C TRP A 332 -30.76 10.68 -14.22
N ARG A 333 -31.32 11.29 -15.26
CA ARG A 333 -32.62 11.97 -15.20
C ARG A 333 -33.55 11.45 -16.29
N GLY A 334 -34.67 10.84 -15.89
CA GLY A 334 -35.68 10.29 -16.78
C GLY A 334 -36.96 11.11 -16.75
N HIS A 335 -37.28 11.81 -17.84
CA HIS A 335 -38.49 12.62 -17.97
C HIS A 335 -39.63 11.80 -18.56
N PHE A 336 -40.77 11.74 -17.89
CA PHE A 336 -41.91 10.95 -18.37
C PHE A 336 -43.25 11.62 -18.06
N ASN A 337 -44.25 11.29 -18.86
CA ASN A 337 -45.64 11.67 -18.63
C ASN A 337 -46.41 10.46 -18.11
N THR A 338 -47.27 10.69 -17.12
CA THR A 338 -47.99 9.61 -16.44
C THR A 338 -49.26 9.23 -17.18
N THR A 339 -49.57 7.95 -17.13
CA THR A 339 -50.84 7.35 -17.54
C THR A 339 -51.84 7.33 -16.37
N GLY A 340 -51.35 7.45 -15.13
CA GLY A 340 -52.11 7.35 -13.89
C GLY A 340 -52.23 5.92 -13.35
N ALA A 341 -51.63 4.93 -14.05
CA ALA A 341 -51.63 3.52 -13.65
C ALA A 341 -50.32 3.09 -12.97
N GLU A 342 -49.31 3.97 -12.93
CA GLU A 342 -48.01 3.71 -12.31
C GLU A 342 -48.16 3.52 -10.80
N LYS A 343 -47.63 2.41 -10.30
CA LYS A 343 -47.56 2.06 -8.88
C LYS A 343 -46.15 2.21 -8.31
N GLY A 344 -45.16 2.42 -9.16
CA GLY A 344 -43.76 2.53 -8.76
C GLY A 344 -42.83 2.65 -9.95
N PHE A 345 -41.54 2.58 -9.66
CA PHE A 345 -40.44 2.50 -10.61
C PHE A 345 -39.52 1.36 -10.21
N ALA A 346 -39.14 0.50 -11.15
CA ALA A 346 -38.16 -0.56 -10.92
C ALA A 346 -36.99 -0.40 -11.88
N ALA A 347 -35.77 -0.63 -11.40
CA ALA A 347 -34.58 -0.55 -12.22
C ALA A 347 -33.50 -1.55 -11.77
N GLU A 348 -32.77 -2.06 -12.74
CA GLU A 348 -31.56 -2.85 -12.56
C GLU A 348 -30.35 -2.01 -12.94
N LEU A 349 -29.47 -1.76 -11.98
CA LEU A 349 -28.27 -0.95 -12.16
C LEU A 349 -27.02 -1.79 -11.96
N GLN A 350 -25.96 -1.43 -12.67
CA GLN A 350 -24.63 -2.02 -12.54
C GLN A 350 -23.61 -0.90 -12.31
N GLY A 351 -22.83 -0.99 -11.24
CA GLY A 351 -21.90 0.07 -10.83
C GLY A 351 -20.54 -0.42 -10.35
N GLY A 352 -20.23 -1.71 -10.53
CA GLY A 352 -19.06 -2.38 -9.98
C GLY A 352 -19.29 -2.82 -8.54
N SER A 353 -18.44 -3.73 -8.03
CA SER A 353 -18.58 -4.25 -6.66
C SER A 353 -18.61 -3.11 -5.63
N ALA A 354 -19.49 -3.24 -4.62
CA ALA A 354 -19.71 -2.24 -3.57
C ALA A 354 -20.36 -0.91 -3.99
N PHE A 355 -20.92 -0.84 -5.20
CA PHE A 355 -21.73 0.31 -5.61
C PHE A 355 -23.02 0.40 -4.80
N GLY A 356 -23.58 1.61 -4.75
CA GLY A 356 -24.93 1.88 -4.26
C GLY A 356 -25.63 2.84 -5.21
N PHE A 357 -26.94 3.00 -5.04
CA PHE A 357 -27.71 4.02 -5.75
C PHE A 357 -28.92 4.49 -4.96
N SER A 358 -29.38 5.70 -5.24
CA SER A 358 -30.55 6.32 -4.63
C SER A 358 -31.45 6.90 -5.72
N VAL A 359 -32.77 6.82 -5.52
CA VAL A 359 -33.78 7.23 -6.50
C VAL A 359 -34.76 8.23 -5.89
N TRP A 360 -35.03 9.29 -6.63
CA TRP A 360 -36.04 10.29 -6.33
C TRP A 360 -37.03 10.43 -7.49
N LEU A 361 -38.28 10.71 -7.15
CA LEU A 361 -39.31 11.20 -8.07
C LEU A 361 -39.57 12.67 -7.74
N ASP A 362 -39.15 13.56 -8.62
CA ASP A 362 -39.08 14.99 -8.35
C ASP A 362 -38.30 15.26 -7.05
N THR A 363 -38.95 15.81 -6.02
CA THR A 363 -38.37 16.03 -4.69
C THR A 363 -38.52 14.84 -3.74
N THR A 364 -39.30 13.82 -4.13
CA THR A 364 -39.69 12.72 -3.25
C THR A 364 -38.68 11.59 -3.32
N PHE A 365 -38.02 11.30 -2.21
CA PHE A 365 -37.15 10.13 -2.11
C PHE A 365 -37.97 8.83 -2.20
N LEU A 366 -37.64 7.98 -3.16
CA LEU A 366 -38.33 6.70 -3.36
C LEU A 366 -37.63 5.54 -2.63
N GLY A 367 -36.31 5.58 -2.57
CA GLY A 367 -35.52 4.54 -1.92
C GLY A 367 -34.09 4.45 -2.44
N LEU A 368 -33.39 3.42 -1.97
CA LEU A 368 -31.98 3.21 -2.22
C LEU A 368 -31.63 1.72 -2.29
N TRP A 369 -30.49 1.43 -2.91
CA TRP A 369 -29.69 0.23 -2.70
C TRP A 369 -28.40 0.63 -1.99
N ASN A 370 -28.16 0.07 -0.80
CA ASN A 370 -27.04 0.47 0.05
C ASN A 370 -25.70 -0.01 -0.51
N GLY A 371 -25.70 -1.15 -1.18
CA GLY A 371 -24.48 -1.88 -1.55
C GLY A 371 -24.09 -2.92 -0.49
N ASP A 372 -23.30 -3.89 -0.94
CA ASP A 372 -22.56 -4.84 -0.11
C ASP A 372 -21.17 -5.06 -0.73
N SER A 373 -20.29 -5.82 -0.10
CA SER A 373 -18.89 -5.93 -0.55
C SER A 373 -18.69 -6.69 -1.87
N VAL A 374 -19.69 -7.36 -2.43
CA VAL A 374 -19.52 -8.27 -3.58
C VAL A 374 -20.44 -7.96 -4.76
N THR A 375 -21.64 -7.45 -4.50
CA THR A 375 -22.67 -7.21 -5.51
C THR A 375 -22.28 -6.05 -6.42
N SER A 376 -22.20 -6.33 -7.73
CA SER A 376 -21.86 -5.35 -8.78
C SER A 376 -23.06 -4.93 -9.64
N VAL A 377 -24.16 -5.69 -9.59
CA VAL A 377 -25.43 -5.43 -10.26
C VAL A 377 -26.59 -5.69 -9.31
N PHE A 378 -27.62 -4.83 -9.30
CA PHE A 378 -28.76 -5.00 -8.40
C PHE A 378 -30.05 -4.46 -9.02
N ASN A 379 -31.13 -5.23 -8.87
CA ASN A 379 -32.49 -4.88 -9.32
C ASN A 379 -33.40 -4.59 -8.13
N GLN A 380 -34.07 -3.45 -8.16
CA GLN A 380 -34.98 -3.04 -7.09
C GLN A 380 -36.21 -2.32 -7.64
N SER A 381 -37.35 -2.55 -6.98
CA SER A 381 -38.62 -1.88 -7.25
C SER A 381 -38.98 -0.93 -6.10
N PHE A 382 -39.32 0.30 -6.46
CA PHE A 382 -39.65 1.40 -5.56
C PHE A 382 -41.12 1.82 -5.74
N PRO A 383 -41.99 1.60 -4.74
CA PRO A 383 -43.39 1.96 -4.85
C PRO A 383 -43.57 3.49 -4.79
N PHE A 384 -44.55 4.01 -5.53
CA PHE A 384 -44.99 5.38 -5.37
C PHE A 384 -45.97 5.45 -4.20
N ALA A 385 -45.70 6.34 -3.23
CA ALA A 385 -46.53 6.50 -2.05
C ALA A 385 -47.94 7.00 -2.38
N THR A 386 -48.07 7.76 -3.47
CA THR A 386 -49.32 8.33 -3.96
C THR A 386 -49.51 8.01 -5.44
N ALA A 387 -50.76 7.84 -5.86
CA ALA A 387 -51.09 7.67 -7.26
C ALA A 387 -50.77 8.96 -8.03
N LEU A 388 -50.07 8.83 -9.15
CA LEU A 388 -49.73 9.97 -9.99
C LEU A 388 -50.94 10.39 -10.82
N ARG A 389 -51.12 11.70 -11.00
CA ARG A 389 -52.25 12.24 -11.77
C ARG A 389 -52.02 12.02 -13.25
N LYS A 390 -52.88 11.26 -13.93
CA LYS A 390 -52.83 11.07 -15.39
C LYS A 390 -52.52 12.37 -16.15
N GLY A 391 -51.50 12.32 -17.00
CA GLY A 391 -51.03 13.43 -17.84
C GLY A 391 -50.09 14.41 -17.13
N SER A 392 -49.72 14.16 -15.87
CA SER A 392 -48.67 14.93 -15.19
C SER A 392 -47.28 14.55 -15.70
N THR A 393 -46.39 15.53 -15.73
CA THR A 393 -44.97 15.34 -16.05
C THR A 393 -44.19 15.18 -14.76
N HIS A 394 -43.26 14.22 -14.76
CA HIS A 394 -42.39 13.94 -13.62
C HIS A 394 -40.97 13.64 -14.08
N VAL A 395 -40.02 13.81 -13.17
CA VAL A 395 -38.61 13.47 -13.41
C VAL A 395 -38.12 12.49 -12.36
N LEU A 396 -37.60 11.35 -12.82
CA LEU A 396 -36.82 10.44 -11.98
C LEU A 396 -35.38 10.97 -11.92
N THR A 397 -34.81 11.08 -10.73
CA THR A 397 -33.37 11.33 -10.53
C THR A 397 -32.75 10.11 -9.87
N ILE A 398 -31.72 9.55 -10.47
CA ILE A 398 -30.97 8.40 -9.93
C ILE A 398 -29.53 8.83 -9.73
N LEU A 399 -29.05 8.82 -8.49
CA LEU A 399 -27.64 8.96 -8.15
C LEU A 399 -27.04 7.58 -7.99
N GLN A 400 -26.01 7.26 -8.76
CA GLN A 400 -25.36 5.96 -8.81
C GLN A 400 -23.85 6.10 -8.53
N ASP A 401 -23.28 5.15 -7.81
CA ASP A 401 -21.83 4.96 -7.76
C ASP A 401 -21.29 4.20 -8.98
N HIS A 402 -20.17 4.67 -9.51
CA HIS A 402 -19.25 3.94 -10.39
C HIS A 402 -17.99 3.62 -9.57
N MET A 403 -17.78 2.36 -9.22
CA MET A 403 -16.70 1.93 -8.33
C MET A 403 -15.37 1.67 -9.05
N GLY A 404 -15.33 1.96 -10.33
CA GLY A 404 -14.18 1.74 -11.22
C GLY A 404 -14.50 0.64 -12.22
N ASN A 405 -13.80 0.67 -13.35
CA ASN A 405 -13.95 -0.40 -14.33
C ASN A 405 -13.29 -1.69 -13.82
N GLU A 406 -13.88 -2.82 -14.18
CA GLU A 406 -13.34 -4.13 -13.85
C GLU A 406 -11.97 -4.33 -14.53
N GLU A 407 -11.11 -5.12 -13.90
CA GLU A 407 -9.88 -5.58 -14.56
C GLU A 407 -10.20 -6.53 -15.73
N ASN A 408 -9.23 -6.75 -16.61
CA ASN A 408 -9.32 -7.76 -17.66
C ASN A 408 -8.15 -8.76 -17.57
N TRP A 409 -8.14 -9.56 -16.49
CA TRP A 409 -7.08 -10.54 -16.22
C TRP A 409 -6.96 -11.62 -17.32
N TRP A 410 -8.11 -12.14 -17.78
CA TRP A 410 -8.15 -13.14 -18.84
C TRP A 410 -8.07 -12.49 -20.22
N ALA A 411 -7.10 -12.93 -21.03
CA ALA A 411 -7.06 -12.56 -22.44
C ALA A 411 -8.39 -12.91 -23.12
N ALA A 412 -8.96 -11.95 -23.87
CA ALA A 412 -10.27 -12.06 -24.51
C ALA A 412 -11.48 -12.24 -23.57
N GLY A 413 -11.35 -11.93 -22.27
CA GLY A 413 -12.48 -11.97 -21.32
C GLY A 413 -13.46 -10.80 -21.41
N ASP A 414 -13.04 -9.65 -21.96
CA ASP A 414 -13.80 -8.40 -22.08
C ASP A 414 -14.46 -7.89 -20.78
N ALA A 415 -13.98 -8.32 -19.61
CA ALA A 415 -14.55 -7.96 -18.31
C ALA A 415 -14.46 -6.46 -18.05
N PHE A 416 -13.42 -5.77 -18.52
CA PHE A 416 -13.32 -4.30 -18.42
C PHE A 416 -14.44 -3.54 -19.15
N LYS A 417 -15.14 -4.20 -20.10
CA LYS A 417 -16.28 -3.63 -20.82
C LYS A 417 -17.60 -3.80 -20.07
N THR A 418 -17.59 -4.39 -18.88
CA THR A 418 -18.76 -4.53 -18.01
C THR A 418 -19.44 -3.14 -17.87
N PRO A 419 -20.69 -2.97 -18.37
CA PRO A 419 -21.29 -1.65 -18.45
C PRO A 419 -21.54 -1.07 -17.05
N HIS A 420 -21.46 0.25 -16.94
CA HIS A 420 -21.86 0.96 -15.73
C HIS A 420 -23.03 1.87 -16.05
N GLY A 421 -24.16 1.68 -15.38
CA GLY A 421 -25.38 2.45 -15.64
C GLY A 421 -26.65 1.66 -15.35
N ILE A 422 -27.71 1.96 -16.09
CA ILE A 422 -29.03 1.32 -15.97
C ILE A 422 -29.12 0.22 -17.03
N LEU A 423 -29.22 -1.04 -16.61
CA LEU A 423 -29.35 -2.17 -17.52
C LEU A 423 -30.78 -2.35 -18.01
N SER A 424 -31.76 -2.13 -17.13
CA SER A 424 -33.18 -2.19 -17.44
C SER A 424 -34.01 -1.35 -16.47
N TYR A 425 -35.22 -0.95 -16.89
CA TYR A 425 -36.19 -0.30 -16.00
C TYR A 425 -37.63 -0.58 -16.42
N SER A 426 -38.58 -0.38 -15.51
CA SER A 426 -40.02 -0.48 -15.78
C SER A 426 -40.85 0.38 -14.83
N PHE A 427 -42.10 0.63 -15.18
CA PHE A 427 -43.10 1.25 -14.31
C PHE A 427 -44.12 0.18 -13.86
N PRO A 428 -43.93 -0.48 -12.70
CA PRO A 428 -44.92 -1.37 -12.13
C PRO A 428 -46.34 -0.78 -12.19
N GLY A 429 -47.30 -1.54 -12.73
CA GLY A 429 -48.68 -1.08 -12.91
C GLY A 429 -48.99 -0.44 -14.26
N SER A 430 -47.99 -0.03 -15.04
CA SER A 430 -48.17 0.50 -16.39
C SER A 430 -47.09 0.05 -17.36
N VAL A 431 -47.47 -0.73 -18.36
CA VAL A 431 -46.61 -1.07 -19.51
C VAL A 431 -46.65 -0.01 -20.62
N ALA A 432 -47.57 0.96 -20.51
CA ALA A 432 -47.75 2.04 -21.49
C ALA A 432 -46.91 3.28 -21.17
N THR A 433 -46.38 3.37 -19.95
CA THR A 433 -45.56 4.50 -19.52
C THR A 433 -44.15 4.35 -20.06
N THR A 434 -43.71 5.34 -20.82
CA THR A 434 -42.37 5.41 -21.39
C THR A 434 -41.66 6.66 -20.91
N VAL A 435 -40.34 6.56 -20.71
CA VAL A 435 -39.51 7.74 -20.50
C VAL A 435 -39.33 8.43 -21.85
N SER A 436 -39.70 9.71 -21.93
CA SER A 436 -39.64 10.52 -23.14
C SER A 436 -38.22 10.97 -23.48
N VAL A 437 -37.41 11.24 -22.47
CA VAL A 437 -35.98 11.53 -22.63
C VAL A 437 -35.23 11.14 -21.36
N TRP A 438 -34.10 10.46 -21.58
CA TRP A 438 -33.10 10.25 -20.55
C TRP A 438 -31.98 11.27 -20.72
N LYS A 439 -31.42 11.72 -19.61
CA LYS A 439 -30.23 12.56 -19.56
C LYS A 439 -29.25 12.01 -18.53
N VAL A 440 -27.97 12.23 -18.77
CA VAL A 440 -26.89 11.72 -17.93
C VAL A 440 -25.87 12.81 -17.62
N ALA A 441 -25.35 12.78 -16.40
CA ALA A 441 -24.24 13.61 -15.96
C ALA A 441 -23.23 12.74 -15.19
N GLY A 442 -22.01 12.66 -15.71
CA GLY A 442 -20.82 12.28 -14.94
C GLY A 442 -19.95 13.51 -14.68
N ASN A 443 -18.63 13.32 -14.67
CA ASN A 443 -17.66 14.40 -14.54
C ASN A 443 -17.86 15.47 -15.62
N LEU A 444 -17.63 16.75 -15.28
CA LEU A 444 -17.86 17.84 -16.22
C LEU A 444 -16.97 17.67 -17.46
N GLY A 445 -17.61 17.53 -18.63
CA GLY A 445 -16.96 17.34 -19.93
C GLY A 445 -16.69 15.87 -20.31
N GLY A 446 -16.94 14.90 -19.43
CA GLY A 446 -16.69 13.48 -19.71
C GLY A 446 -15.23 13.24 -20.09
N GLU A 447 -14.98 12.67 -21.26
CA GLU A 447 -13.64 12.47 -21.82
C GLU A 447 -12.90 13.77 -22.15
N SER A 448 -13.62 14.90 -22.30
CA SER A 448 -13.07 16.26 -22.36
C SER A 448 -13.08 16.91 -20.97
N TYR A 449 -12.61 16.17 -19.97
CA TYR A 449 -12.68 16.48 -18.54
C TYR A 449 -12.13 17.87 -18.19
N ALA A 450 -12.78 18.56 -17.24
CA ALA A 450 -12.44 19.94 -16.90
C ALA A 450 -11.08 20.14 -16.19
N ASP A 451 -10.60 19.16 -15.41
CA ASP A 451 -9.35 19.27 -14.62
C ASP A 451 -8.19 18.48 -15.26
N HIS A 452 -7.45 19.16 -16.15
CA HIS A 452 -6.30 18.57 -16.84
C HIS A 452 -5.09 18.34 -15.92
N LEU A 453 -5.05 19.00 -14.76
CA LEU A 453 -3.94 18.89 -13.83
C LEU A 453 -4.05 17.61 -12.99
N ARG A 454 -5.27 17.29 -12.53
CA ARG A 454 -5.53 16.13 -11.67
C ARG A 454 -5.91 14.86 -12.45
N GLY A 455 -6.15 15.02 -13.76
CA GLY A 455 -6.38 13.92 -14.67
C GLY A 455 -7.85 13.51 -14.76
N PRO A 456 -8.16 12.56 -15.65
CA PRO A 456 -9.54 12.25 -16.07
C PRO A 456 -10.39 11.55 -15.00
N LEU A 457 -9.78 11.02 -13.93
CA LEU A 457 -10.47 10.14 -12.97
C LEU A 457 -10.71 10.80 -11.61
N ASN A 458 -10.16 11.99 -11.36
CA ASN A 458 -10.20 12.63 -10.04
C ASN A 458 -11.61 13.13 -9.64
N GLU A 459 -12.48 13.38 -10.63
CA GLU A 459 -13.80 13.96 -10.42
C GLU A 459 -14.87 13.03 -10.99
N GLY A 460 -15.96 12.86 -10.26
CA GLY A 460 -17.23 12.30 -10.70
C GLY A 460 -18.27 13.37 -11.01
N GLY A 461 -19.52 12.93 -11.02
CA GLY A 461 -20.67 13.71 -11.43
C GLY A 461 -21.42 14.43 -10.33
N LEU A 462 -21.00 14.43 -9.05
CA LEU A 462 -21.71 15.23 -8.04
C LEU A 462 -21.67 16.72 -8.41
N PHE A 463 -22.71 17.49 -8.06
CA PHE A 463 -22.77 18.91 -8.41
C PHE A 463 -21.52 19.69 -7.93
N ALA A 464 -21.06 19.44 -6.70
CA ALA A 464 -19.83 20.04 -6.19
C ALA A 464 -18.58 19.71 -7.01
N GLU A 465 -18.49 18.50 -7.57
CA GLU A 465 -17.40 18.08 -8.44
C GLU A 465 -17.48 18.79 -9.78
N ARG A 466 -18.65 18.79 -10.44
CA ARG A 466 -18.85 19.48 -11.73
C ARG A 466 -18.55 20.97 -11.62
N GLN A 467 -18.95 21.61 -10.51
CA GLN A 467 -18.66 23.02 -10.22
C GLN A 467 -17.20 23.26 -9.77
N GLY A 468 -16.44 22.23 -9.42
CA GLY A 468 -15.05 22.33 -8.95
C GLY A 468 -14.91 22.82 -7.51
N TRP A 469 -15.95 22.76 -6.69
CA TRP A 469 -15.91 23.32 -5.33
C TRP A 469 -14.91 22.64 -4.38
N HIS A 470 -14.44 21.44 -4.74
CA HIS A 470 -13.36 20.73 -4.04
C HIS A 470 -11.98 21.39 -4.21
N LEU A 471 -11.84 22.28 -5.20
CA LEU A 471 -10.58 22.95 -5.52
C LEU A 471 -10.18 24.02 -4.48
N PRO A 472 -8.86 24.25 -4.27
CA PRO A 472 -8.37 25.39 -3.51
C PRO A 472 -8.88 26.72 -4.05
N GLY A 473 -9.04 27.75 -3.22
CA GLY A 473 -9.32 29.11 -3.69
C GLY A 473 -10.76 29.41 -4.16
N PHE A 474 -11.67 28.43 -4.23
CA PHE A 474 -13.11 28.71 -4.35
C PHE A 474 -13.57 29.58 -3.16
N ASP A 475 -14.49 30.52 -3.40
CA ASP A 475 -15.06 31.38 -2.36
C ASP A 475 -16.35 30.78 -1.80
N ASP A 476 -16.27 30.20 -0.59
CA ASP A 476 -17.39 29.60 0.13
C ASP A 476 -17.95 30.53 1.24
N ALA A 477 -17.64 31.83 1.20
CA ALA A 477 -18.09 32.78 2.23
C ALA A 477 -19.62 32.80 2.37
N ALA A 478 -20.32 32.72 1.24
CA ALA A 478 -21.79 32.71 1.16
C ALA A 478 -22.44 31.39 1.60
N TRP A 479 -21.66 30.30 1.75
CA TRP A 479 -22.20 29.02 2.19
C TRP A 479 -22.59 29.05 3.67
N ALA A 480 -23.56 28.21 4.03
CA ALA A 480 -23.96 28.03 5.41
C ALA A 480 -22.79 27.49 6.24
N VAL A 481 -22.78 27.80 7.53
CA VAL A 481 -21.89 27.11 8.48
C VAL A 481 -22.45 25.71 8.66
N GLY A 482 -21.58 24.70 8.56
CA GLY A 482 -21.96 23.30 8.74
C GLY A 482 -21.06 22.60 9.75
N ALA A 483 -21.43 21.38 10.11
CA ALA A 483 -20.58 20.46 10.86
C ALA A 483 -20.75 19.05 10.31
N LEU A 484 -19.64 18.35 10.06
CA LEU A 484 -19.66 16.97 9.57
C LEU A 484 -20.41 16.02 10.52
N THR A 485 -20.34 16.29 11.83
CA THR A 485 -21.04 15.56 12.90
C THR A 485 -22.51 15.91 13.04
N GLN A 486 -23.00 16.94 12.36
CA GLN A 486 -24.42 17.21 12.24
C GLN A 486 -24.98 16.57 10.97
N GLY A 487 -24.19 16.60 9.88
CA GLY A 487 -24.57 15.98 8.62
C GLY A 487 -25.80 16.63 8.00
N ILE A 488 -26.64 15.81 7.35
CA ILE A 488 -27.94 16.19 6.78
C ILE A 488 -29.03 15.27 7.32
N ALA A 489 -30.26 15.78 7.44
CA ALA A 489 -31.38 15.09 8.07
C ALA A 489 -32.29 14.29 7.11
N HIS A 490 -31.98 14.31 5.81
CA HIS A 490 -32.76 13.67 4.76
C HIS A 490 -31.85 13.02 3.72
N ALA A 491 -32.40 12.13 2.90
CA ALA A 491 -31.69 11.55 1.77
C ALA A 491 -31.26 12.65 0.79
N GLY A 492 -29.98 12.67 0.43
CA GLY A 492 -29.40 13.69 -0.44
C GLY A 492 -27.87 13.72 -0.35
N VAL A 493 -27.28 14.77 -0.92
CA VAL A 493 -25.82 14.96 -0.88
C VAL A 493 -25.49 16.37 -0.40
N ALA A 494 -24.66 16.47 0.63
CA ALA A 494 -24.06 17.72 1.05
C ALA A 494 -22.56 17.73 0.73
N PHE A 495 -22.03 18.91 0.45
CA PHE A 495 -20.59 19.11 0.32
C PHE A 495 -20.10 20.05 1.41
N TYR A 496 -19.09 19.61 2.15
CA TYR A 496 -18.47 20.34 3.24
C TYR A 496 -17.08 20.80 2.85
N ARG A 497 -16.70 22.00 3.29
CA ARG A 497 -15.38 22.57 3.03
C ARG A 497 -14.79 23.26 4.25
N THR A 498 -13.48 23.12 4.43
CA THR A 498 -12.72 23.88 5.41
C THR A 498 -11.28 24.09 4.92
N SER A 499 -10.50 24.86 5.67
CA SER A 499 -9.07 25.04 5.41
C SER A 499 -8.29 25.04 6.72
N PHE A 500 -7.06 24.57 6.67
CA PHE A 500 -6.14 24.56 7.82
C PHE A 500 -4.70 24.77 7.36
N THR A 501 -3.84 25.18 8.29
CA THR A 501 -2.41 25.38 8.01
C THR A 501 -1.59 24.30 8.70
N LEU A 502 -0.59 23.77 7.99
CA LEU A 502 0.44 22.91 8.57
C LEU A 502 1.77 23.67 8.66
N ASN A 503 2.57 23.33 9.66
CA ASN A 503 3.94 23.80 9.83
C ASN A 503 4.81 22.65 10.34
N ILE A 504 5.13 21.72 9.45
CA ILE A 504 5.97 20.56 9.75
C ILE A 504 7.42 20.93 9.40
N PRO A 505 8.38 20.74 10.32
CA PRO A 505 9.77 21.14 10.10
C PRO A 505 10.42 20.32 8.97
N ALA A 506 11.49 20.87 8.39
CA ALA A 506 12.34 20.12 7.47
C ALA A 506 13.16 19.05 8.20
N GLY A 507 13.67 18.07 7.46
CA GLY A 507 14.52 16.99 8.01
C GLY A 507 13.75 15.89 8.74
N VAL A 508 12.42 15.87 8.62
CA VAL A 508 11.57 14.79 9.11
C VAL A 508 10.64 14.28 8.01
N ASP A 509 10.31 13.00 8.07
CA ASP A 509 9.19 12.39 7.38
C ASP A 509 8.13 12.02 8.42
N TYR A 510 7.05 12.81 8.43
CA TYR A 510 5.93 12.73 9.36
C TYR A 510 4.66 12.40 8.58
N PRO A 511 4.38 11.12 8.27
CA PRO A 511 3.24 10.75 7.45
C PRO A 511 1.92 11.10 8.15
N LEU A 512 0.99 11.66 7.37
CA LEU A 512 -0.33 12.07 7.82
C LEU A 512 -1.44 11.26 7.14
N ALA A 513 -2.51 11.02 7.88
CA ALA A 513 -3.72 10.38 7.36
C ALA A 513 -4.98 11.09 7.86
N LEU A 514 -6.00 11.13 7.01
CA LEU A 514 -7.38 11.41 7.41
C LEU A 514 -7.96 10.13 8.02
N VAL A 515 -8.38 10.21 9.28
CA VAL A 515 -8.84 9.07 10.06
C VAL A 515 -10.26 9.31 10.53
N LEU A 516 -11.14 8.37 10.19
CA LEU A 516 -12.51 8.29 10.68
C LEU A 516 -12.59 7.21 11.77
N ILE A 517 -13.47 7.41 12.74
CA ILE A 517 -13.89 6.31 13.62
C ILE A 517 -14.83 5.42 12.81
N ASN A 518 -14.70 4.11 13.01
CA ASN A 518 -15.55 3.14 12.33
C ASN A 518 -17.02 3.31 12.76
N SER A 519 -17.88 3.70 11.83
CA SER A 519 -19.32 3.87 12.02
C SER A 519 -20.11 2.92 11.13
N THR A 520 -19.91 1.60 11.29
CA THR A 520 -20.60 0.57 10.50
C THR A 520 -22.11 0.48 10.76
N THR A 521 -22.63 1.24 11.71
CA THR A 521 -24.05 1.27 12.05
C THR A 521 -24.80 2.32 11.27
N ASN A 522 -26.13 2.16 11.18
CA ASN A 522 -27.01 3.17 10.61
C ASN A 522 -26.88 4.53 11.30
N PRO A 523 -27.09 5.64 10.56
CA PRO A 523 -27.49 5.67 9.14
C PRO A 523 -26.34 5.32 8.17
N HIS A 524 -26.67 4.69 7.04
CA HIS A 524 -25.70 4.40 5.99
C HIS A 524 -25.42 5.62 5.12
N PHE A 525 -24.14 5.83 4.81
CA PHE A 525 -23.68 6.94 3.99
C PHE A 525 -22.39 6.63 3.24
N ARG A 526 -22.13 7.46 2.24
CA ARG A 526 -20.92 7.44 1.43
C ARG A 526 -20.30 8.82 1.46
N ALA A 527 -18.97 8.88 1.52
CA ALA A 527 -18.24 10.14 1.54
C ALA A 527 -16.98 10.05 0.66
N GLN A 528 -16.68 11.12 -0.07
CA GLN A 528 -15.38 11.28 -0.73
C GLN A 528 -14.58 12.37 -0.01
N LEU A 529 -13.27 12.17 0.10
CA LEU A 529 -12.34 13.05 0.80
C LEU A 529 -11.41 13.74 -0.20
N TYR A 530 -11.43 15.07 -0.23
CA TYR A 530 -10.62 15.87 -1.14
C TYR A 530 -9.58 16.68 -0.38
N VAL A 531 -8.31 16.54 -0.71
CA VAL A 531 -7.22 17.36 -0.17
C VAL A 531 -6.59 18.18 -1.28
N ASN A 532 -6.68 19.51 -1.17
CA ASN A 532 -6.21 20.45 -2.19
C ASN A 532 -6.73 20.12 -3.61
N GLY A 533 -7.98 19.63 -3.68
CA GLY A 533 -8.68 19.22 -4.90
C GLY A 533 -8.41 17.78 -5.36
N TRP A 534 -7.52 17.05 -4.71
CA TRP A 534 -7.25 15.64 -5.04
C TRP A 534 -8.15 14.72 -4.24
N GLN A 535 -8.89 13.82 -4.90
CA GLN A 535 -9.68 12.78 -4.26
C GLN A 535 -8.73 11.72 -3.68
N PHE A 536 -8.73 11.55 -2.36
CA PHE A 536 -7.81 10.67 -1.62
C PHE A 536 -8.50 9.64 -0.72
N GLY A 537 -9.82 9.51 -0.82
CA GLY A 537 -10.56 8.48 -0.13
C GLY A 537 -12.02 8.45 -0.51
N LYS A 538 -12.54 7.25 -0.74
CA LYS A 538 -13.97 6.93 -0.77
C LYS A 538 -14.29 6.09 0.46
N TYR A 539 -15.12 6.62 1.34
CA TYR A 539 -15.54 5.99 2.58
C TYR A 539 -16.99 5.54 2.48
N VAL A 540 -17.21 4.23 2.60
CA VAL A 540 -18.56 3.63 2.64
C VAL A 540 -18.73 3.01 4.02
N ASN A 541 -19.49 3.68 4.89
CA ASN A 541 -19.43 3.43 6.32
C ASN A 541 -19.80 1.99 6.72
N HIS A 542 -20.77 1.40 6.03
CA HIS A 542 -21.33 0.08 6.32
C HIS A 542 -20.64 -1.07 5.57
N ILE A 543 -19.74 -0.77 4.62
CA ILE A 543 -18.98 -1.78 3.86
C ILE A 543 -17.53 -1.84 4.36
N GLY A 544 -16.85 -0.70 4.50
CA GLY A 544 -15.46 -0.64 4.94
C GLY A 544 -14.47 -1.34 3.98
N PRO A 545 -13.31 -1.81 4.46
CA PRO A 545 -12.80 -1.73 5.83
C PRO A 545 -12.02 -0.44 6.13
N GLN A 546 -11.75 0.38 5.12
CA GLN A 546 -10.81 1.48 5.25
C GLN A 546 -11.37 2.64 6.08
N THR A 547 -10.67 2.98 7.17
CA THR A 547 -10.97 4.13 8.05
C THR A 547 -9.80 5.11 8.17
N SER A 548 -8.66 4.78 7.57
CA SER A 548 -7.45 5.60 7.55
C SER A 548 -7.01 5.82 6.11
N PHE A 549 -6.99 7.07 5.67
CA PHE A 549 -6.68 7.51 4.33
C PHE A 549 -5.38 8.32 4.36
N PRO A 550 -4.22 7.70 4.10
CA PRO A 550 -2.94 8.39 4.10
C PRO A 550 -2.90 9.40 2.95
N VAL A 551 -2.43 10.62 3.24
CA VAL A 551 -2.25 11.67 2.25
C VAL A 551 -0.80 12.11 2.29
N PRO A 552 -0.04 11.95 1.19
CA PRO A 552 1.39 12.19 1.20
C PRO A 552 1.71 13.69 1.34
N GLN A 553 2.88 13.98 1.92
CA GLN A 553 3.52 15.28 1.76
C GLN A 553 3.63 15.59 0.27
N GLY A 554 3.37 16.84 -0.09
CA GLY A 554 3.38 17.30 -1.47
C GLY A 554 1.96 17.44 -2.03
N ILE A 555 1.05 16.54 -1.66
CA ILE A 555 -0.39 16.79 -1.81
C ILE A 555 -0.86 17.64 -0.63
N LEU A 556 -0.54 17.19 0.59
CA LEU A 556 -0.58 18.07 1.76
C LEU A 556 0.60 19.05 1.67
N ASN A 557 0.28 20.33 1.73
CA ASN A 557 1.26 21.38 1.92
C ASN A 557 1.67 21.42 3.40
N TYR A 558 2.82 20.82 3.71
CA TYR A 558 3.33 20.69 5.07
C TYR A 558 3.76 22.02 5.71
N ASN A 559 3.95 23.07 4.90
CA ASN A 559 4.37 24.40 5.34
C ASN A 559 3.45 25.48 4.77
N GLY A 560 2.14 25.24 4.79
CA GLY A 560 1.17 26.22 4.32
C GLY A 560 -0.27 25.79 4.47
N VAL A 561 -1.15 26.51 3.78
CA VAL A 561 -2.60 26.30 3.79
C VAL A 561 -2.97 25.06 2.97
N ASN A 562 -3.92 24.30 3.49
CA ASN A 562 -4.55 23.15 2.85
C ASN A 562 -6.07 23.37 2.84
N THR A 563 -6.72 23.02 1.73
CA THR A 563 -8.17 22.95 1.58
C THR A 563 -8.62 21.50 1.73
N LEU A 564 -9.66 21.28 2.54
CA LEU A 564 -10.28 19.97 2.72
C LEU A 564 -11.75 20.05 2.29
N GLY A 565 -12.12 19.19 1.33
CA GLY A 565 -13.50 19.00 0.88
C GLY A 565 -13.99 17.60 1.28
N VAL A 566 -15.27 17.49 1.64
CA VAL A 566 -15.91 16.22 1.97
C VAL A 566 -17.30 16.18 1.37
N SER A 567 -17.56 15.25 0.45
CA SER A 567 -18.94 14.94 0.07
C SER A 567 -19.55 14.01 1.12
N LEU A 568 -20.84 14.18 1.40
CA LEU A 568 -21.62 13.31 2.26
C LEU A 568 -22.92 12.98 1.54
N TRP A 569 -22.99 11.78 0.99
CA TRP A 569 -24.21 11.20 0.47
C TRP A 569 -24.91 10.43 1.58
N ALA A 570 -25.97 11.02 2.13
CA ALA A 570 -26.91 10.31 2.98
C ALA A 570 -27.89 9.54 2.09
N ALA A 571 -27.71 8.23 2.00
CA ALA A 571 -28.54 7.43 1.11
C ALA A 571 -29.96 7.20 1.66
N ASP A 572 -30.13 7.22 2.99
CA ASP A 572 -31.38 6.93 3.71
C ASP A 572 -32.20 8.21 4.01
N ALA A 573 -33.53 8.06 4.06
CA ALA A 573 -34.49 9.09 4.42
C ALA A 573 -34.23 9.72 5.81
N ALA A 574 -33.60 8.98 6.73
CA ALA A 574 -33.20 9.49 8.05
C ALA A 574 -32.03 10.48 8.01
N GLY A 575 -31.41 10.69 6.83
CA GLY A 575 -30.19 11.47 6.70
C GLY A 575 -28.96 10.72 7.20
N ALA A 576 -27.82 11.42 7.26
CA ALA A 576 -26.57 10.85 7.75
C ALA A 576 -25.59 11.93 8.18
N ARG A 577 -24.55 11.51 8.91
CA ARG A 577 -23.44 12.35 9.40
C ARG A 577 -22.17 11.53 9.50
N LEU A 578 -21.00 12.19 9.53
CA LEU A 578 -19.76 11.55 9.93
C LEU A 578 -19.63 11.64 11.45
N ASP A 579 -19.41 10.51 12.13
CA ASP A 579 -19.19 10.52 13.58
C ASP A 579 -17.86 11.21 13.96
N SER A 580 -16.85 11.13 13.09
CA SER A 580 -15.60 11.89 13.24
C SER A 580 -14.80 11.95 11.94
N LEU A 581 -13.96 12.98 11.84
CA LEU A 581 -12.87 13.08 10.89
C LEU A 581 -11.70 13.78 11.57
N ALA A 582 -10.52 13.15 11.58
CA ALA A 582 -9.32 13.69 12.22
C ALA A 582 -8.11 13.60 11.28
N LEU A 583 -7.22 14.57 11.34
CA LEU A 583 -5.89 14.48 10.73
C LEU A 583 -4.94 13.90 11.79
N LYS A 584 -4.26 12.80 11.49
CA LYS A 584 -3.37 12.12 12.45
C LYS A 584 -2.00 11.84 11.86
N LEU A 585 -0.97 12.02 12.68
CA LEU A 585 0.36 11.47 12.42
C LEU A 585 0.33 9.96 12.61
N THR A 586 0.84 9.21 11.64
CA THR A 586 0.93 7.75 11.71
C THR A 586 2.33 7.26 12.08
N ALA A 587 3.36 8.09 11.85
CA ALA A 587 4.73 7.83 12.27
C ALA A 587 5.52 9.14 12.46
N LYS A 588 6.71 9.03 13.07
CA LYS A 588 7.71 10.11 13.17
C LYS A 588 9.08 9.57 12.81
N VAL A 589 9.69 10.16 11.80
CA VAL A 589 11.00 9.73 11.30
C VAL A 589 11.86 10.96 11.07
N GLU A 590 13.07 11.00 11.62
CA GLU A 590 14.09 11.94 11.17
C GLU A 590 14.57 11.41 9.82
N SER A 591 14.49 12.21 8.77
CA SER A 591 14.71 11.74 7.41
C SER A 591 15.80 12.54 6.72
N SER A 592 16.58 11.83 5.90
CA SER A 592 17.54 12.42 4.98
C SER A 592 16.97 12.67 3.58
N MET A 593 15.67 12.41 3.37
CA MET A 593 15.03 12.69 2.09
C MET A 593 15.18 14.16 1.71
N ALA A 594 15.34 14.38 0.41
CA ALA A 594 15.30 15.72 -0.14
C ALA A 594 13.93 16.38 0.16
N PRO A 595 13.87 17.73 0.28
CA PRO A 595 12.62 18.43 0.45
C PRO A 595 11.60 18.04 -0.63
N VAL A 596 10.41 17.63 -0.20
CA VAL A 596 9.32 17.27 -1.10
C VAL A 596 8.76 18.55 -1.71
N VAL A 597 8.67 18.59 -3.03
CA VAL A 597 8.02 19.68 -3.76
C VAL A 597 6.52 19.42 -3.79
N ASN A 598 5.72 20.44 -3.44
CA ASN A 598 4.28 20.33 -3.53
C ASN A 598 3.86 20.11 -4.98
N GLN A 599 2.91 19.17 -5.18
CA GLN A 599 2.26 19.02 -6.46
C GLN A 599 1.50 20.31 -6.79
N PRO A 600 1.39 20.67 -8.09
CA PRO A 600 0.56 21.78 -8.51
C PRO A 600 -0.84 21.66 -7.90
N ALA A 601 -1.33 22.76 -7.33
CA ALA A 601 -2.67 22.84 -6.74
C ALA A 601 -3.38 24.05 -7.35
N ALA A 602 -3.82 23.90 -8.62
CA ALA A 602 -4.52 24.98 -9.31
C ALA A 602 -5.73 25.42 -8.49
N ALA A 603 -5.84 26.73 -8.32
CA ALA A 603 -7.00 27.35 -7.69
C ALA A 603 -8.23 27.18 -8.57
N TRP A 604 -9.38 27.20 -7.92
CA TRP A 604 -10.67 27.19 -8.57
C TRP A 604 -10.79 28.37 -9.53
N VAL A 605 -11.35 28.08 -10.69
CA VAL A 605 -11.82 29.06 -11.65
C VAL A 605 -13.25 28.70 -12.02
N LYS A 606 -14.06 29.71 -12.33
CA LYS A 606 -15.42 29.48 -12.82
C LYS A 606 -15.36 28.61 -14.07
N ARG A 607 -16.05 27.46 -14.03
CA ARG A 607 -16.07 26.48 -15.12
C ARG A 607 -17.16 26.85 -16.13
N PRO A 608 -16.81 27.14 -17.40
CA PRO A 608 -17.79 27.39 -18.44
C PRO A 608 -18.67 26.15 -18.66
N GLY A 609 -19.98 26.36 -18.82
CA GLY A 609 -20.93 25.27 -19.08
C GLY A 609 -21.18 24.32 -17.90
N ALA A 610 -20.65 24.60 -16.72
CA ALA A 610 -20.95 23.79 -15.53
C ALA A 610 -22.45 23.89 -15.16
N PHE A 611 -22.99 22.77 -14.69
CA PHE A 611 -24.42 22.57 -14.40
C PHE A 611 -24.63 21.69 -13.17
#